data_AF-A0A2G7G9X9-F1
#
_entry.id   AF-A0A2G7G9X9-F1
#
_cell.length_a   1.000
_cell.length_b   1.000
_cell.length_c   1.000
_cell.angle_alpha   90.00
_cell.angle_beta   90.00
_cell.angle_gamma   90.00
#
_symmetry.space_group_name_H-M   'P 1'
#
loop_
_entity.id
_entity.type
_entity.pdbx_description
1 polymer ?
#
loop_
_entity_poly.entity_id
_entity_poly.type
_entity_poly.pdbx_seq_one_letter_code
_entity_poly.pdbx_strand_id
1 'polypeptide(L)'
;MIFPIVALLQLVLTAFAQSSADDDLMSFVTLPGVRALKYEVYYKDRDRVSPGYWFVAPYGKIDPEPASQQYKPYQIGPYIYDGDGACLTF
;
A
#
# COMPACT_ATOMS: atom_id res chain seq x y z
N MET A 1 -18.30 5.56 47.35
CA MET A 1 -17.42 4.54 46.71
C MET A 1 -17.57 4.47 45.18
N ILE A 2 -18.48 5.22 44.55
CA ILE A 2 -18.71 5.17 43.09
C ILE A 2 -17.70 6.04 42.30
N PHE A 3 -17.31 7.18 42.87
CA PHE A 3 -16.38 8.12 42.24
C PHE A 3 -15.02 7.52 41.80
N PRO A 4 -14.30 6.73 42.64
CA PRO A 4 -13.04 6.14 42.22
C PRO A 4 -13.22 5.07 41.15
N ILE A 5 -14.37 4.39 41.12
CA ILE A 5 -14.71 3.37 40.12
C ILE A 5 -14.92 4.02 38.75
N VAL A 6 -15.64 5.15 38.72
CA VAL A 6 -15.85 5.92 37.48
C VAL A 6 -14.54 6.49 36.96
N ALA A 7 -13.70 7.03 37.84
CA ALA A 7 -12.38 7.55 37.46
C ALA A 7 -11.46 6.45 36.91
N LEU A 8 -11.47 5.27 37.55
CA LEU A 8 -10.71 4.11 37.07
C LEU A 8 -11.22 3.61 35.72
N LEU A 9 -12.54 3.54 35.54
CA LEU A 9 -13.14 3.15 34.26
C LEU A 9 -12.77 4.13 33.14
N GLN A 10 -12.82 5.44 33.41
CA GLN A 10 -12.42 6.48 32.46
C GLN A 10 -10.94 6.36 32.08
N LEU A 11 -10.06 6.11 33.06
CA LEU A 11 -8.62 5.92 32.84
C LEU A 11 -8.34 4.67 32.00
N VAL A 12 -9.04 3.57 32.28
CA VAL A 12 -8.90 2.32 31.54
C VAL A 12 -9.36 2.51 30.08
N LEU A 13 -10.52 3.12 29.86
CA LEU A 13 -11.06 3.39 28.52
C LEU A 13 -10.14 4.31 27.69
N THR A 14 -9.57 5.34 28.30
CA THR A 14 -8.62 6.24 27.61
C THR A 14 -7.29 5.56 27.29
N ALA A 15 -6.78 4.70 28.19
CA ALA A 15 -5.58 3.92 27.92
C ALA A 15 -5.77 2.92 26.75
N PHE A 16 -6.93 2.24 26.69
CA PHE A 16 -7.27 1.36 25.57
C PHE A 16 -7.44 2.09 24.24
N ALA A 17 -8.06 3.28 24.25
CA ALA A 17 -8.21 4.10 23.06
C ALA A 17 -6.85 4.66 22.55
N GLN A 18 -5.88 4.84 23.43
CA GLN A 18 -4.54 5.29 23.05
C GLN A 18 -3.62 4.15 22.59
N SER A 19 -3.89 2.90 23.00
CA SER A 19 -3.13 1.72 22.54
C SER A 19 -3.55 1.24 21.15
N SER A 20 -4.73 1.62 20.67
CA SER A 20 -5.10 1.50 19.25
C SER A 20 -4.45 2.63 18.45
N ALA A 21 -3.14 2.79 18.60
CA ALA A 21 -2.37 3.59 17.68
C ALA A 21 -2.60 3.03 16.26
N ASP A 22 -2.86 3.93 15.32
CA ASP A 22 -3.22 3.73 13.91
C ASP A 22 -2.22 2.88 13.09
N ASP A 23 -1.20 2.33 13.74
CA ASP A 23 -0.08 1.57 13.17
C ASP A 23 -0.53 0.22 12.60
N ASP A 24 -1.53 -0.43 13.21
CA ASP A 24 -2.07 -1.72 12.74
C ASP A 24 -3.05 -1.57 11.56
N LEU A 25 -3.62 -0.37 11.37
CA LEU A 25 -4.55 -0.11 10.26
C LEU A 25 -3.81 0.07 8.92
N MET A 26 -2.54 0.50 8.96
CA MET A 26 -1.75 0.89 7.79
C MET A 26 -0.44 0.10 7.67
N SER A 27 -0.45 -1.18 8.05
CA SER A 27 0.68 -2.10 7.82
C SER A 27 0.64 -2.65 6.38
N PHE A 28 1.44 -2.06 5.49
CA PHE A 28 1.63 -2.55 4.12
C PHE A 28 2.82 -3.52 4.08
N VAL A 29 2.52 -4.82 4.01
CA VAL A 29 3.54 -5.86 3.83
C VAL A 29 3.44 -6.39 2.41
N THR A 30 4.51 -6.26 1.64
CA THR A 30 4.63 -6.93 0.33
C THR A 30 4.78 -8.44 0.54
N LEU A 31 4.19 -9.26 -0.33
CA LEU A 31 4.36 -10.71 -0.26
C LEU A 31 5.87 -11.04 -0.30
N PRO A 32 6.42 -11.77 0.69
CA PRO A 32 7.84 -12.12 0.71
C PRO A 32 8.25 -12.84 -0.58
N GLY A 33 9.33 -12.37 -1.21
CA GLY A 33 9.84 -12.93 -2.46
C GLY A 33 9.24 -12.33 -3.74
N VAL A 34 8.18 -11.53 -3.65
CA VAL A 34 7.71 -10.71 -4.77
C VAL A 34 8.58 -9.46 -4.88
N ARG A 35 9.11 -9.22 -6.07
CA ARG A 35 9.90 -8.03 -6.40
C ARG A 35 9.29 -7.36 -7.61
N ALA A 36 9.44 -6.03 -7.70
CA ALA A 36 9.12 -5.31 -8.91
C ALA A 36 9.89 -5.90 -10.11
N LEU A 37 9.22 -5.99 -11.26
CA LEU A 37 9.87 -6.45 -12.48
C LEU A 37 10.85 -5.38 -12.96
N LYS A 38 12.02 -5.75 -13.45
CA LYS A 38 12.89 -4.82 -14.16
C LYS A 38 12.59 -4.94 -15.65
N TYR A 39 12.28 -3.83 -16.30
CA TYR A 39 12.10 -3.79 -17.75
C TYR A 39 13.43 -3.46 -18.43
N GLU A 40 13.81 -4.25 -19.44
CA GLU A 40 14.91 -3.92 -20.33
C GLU A 40 14.35 -3.09 -21.50
N VAL A 41 14.65 -1.79 -21.49
CA VAL A 41 14.12 -0.86 -22.49
C VAL A 41 15.16 -0.63 -23.57
N TYR A 42 14.78 -0.92 -24.82
CA TYR A 42 15.58 -0.62 -25.99
C TYR A 42 14.99 0.54 -26.78
N TYR A 43 15.81 1.55 -27.04
CA TYR A 43 15.44 2.71 -27.83
C TYR A 43 16.05 2.64 -29.23
N LYS A 44 15.20 2.74 -30.26
CA LYS A 44 15.68 2.90 -31.64
C LYS A 44 16.12 4.33 -31.93
N ASP A 45 15.40 5.31 -31.37
CA ASP A 45 15.65 6.74 -31.52
C ASP A 45 15.17 7.46 -30.24
N ARG A 46 16.10 7.93 -29.41
CA ARG A 46 15.81 8.46 -28.06
C ARG A 46 15.21 9.87 -28.12
N ASP A 47 15.56 10.66 -29.12
CA ASP A 47 15.13 12.06 -29.24
C ASP A 47 13.64 12.18 -29.66
N ARG A 48 13.06 11.07 -30.14
CA ARG A 48 11.66 10.98 -30.54
C ARG A 48 10.74 10.40 -29.47
N VAL A 49 11.26 10.14 -28.29
CA VAL A 49 10.51 9.59 -27.16
C VAL A 49 9.85 10.74 -26.40
N SER A 50 8.54 10.64 -26.18
CA SER A 50 7.85 11.57 -25.28
C SER A 50 8.32 11.34 -23.83
N PRO A 51 8.63 12.41 -23.06
CA PRO A 51 8.95 12.24 -21.65
C PRO A 51 7.74 11.70 -20.88
N GLY A 52 7.99 10.90 -19.84
CA GLY A 52 6.93 10.37 -19.00
C GLY A 52 7.36 9.15 -18.18
N TYR A 53 6.37 8.56 -17.52
CA TYR A 53 6.52 7.35 -16.71
C TYR A 53 5.54 6.28 -17.20
N TRP A 54 5.89 5.01 -16.99
CA TRP A 54 4.98 3.91 -17.24
C TRP A 54 4.32 3.46 -15.96
N PHE A 55 2.99 3.44 -15.98
CA PHE A 55 2.17 2.93 -14.90
C PHE A 55 1.74 1.50 -15.23
N VAL A 56 2.29 0.52 -14.51
CA VAL A 56 2.03 -0.89 -14.75
C VAL A 56 1.29 -1.47 -13.55
N ALA A 57 -0.01 -1.70 -13.73
CA ALA A 57 -0.84 -2.38 -12.74
C ALA A 57 -0.79 -3.91 -12.95
N PRO A 58 -0.74 -4.71 -11.87
CA PRO A 58 -0.73 -6.18 -11.97
C PRO A 58 -2.10 -6.77 -12.34
N TYR A 59 -3.14 -5.93 -12.45
CA TYR A 59 -4.50 -6.37 -12.69
C TYR A 59 -4.86 -6.27 -14.18
N GLY A 60 -5.12 -7.42 -14.80
CA GLY A 60 -5.66 -7.48 -16.17
C GLY A 60 -7.14 -7.04 -16.27
N LYS A 61 -7.79 -6.86 -15.11
CA LYS A 61 -9.14 -6.32 -14.98
C LYS A 61 -9.04 -4.94 -14.34
N ILE A 62 -9.51 -3.91 -15.04
CA ILE A 62 -9.50 -2.52 -14.57
C ILE A 62 -10.59 -2.28 -13.53
N ASP A 63 -11.72 -2.98 -13.65
CA ASP A 63 -12.80 -2.83 -12.69
C ASP A 63 -12.40 -3.39 -11.32
N PRO A 64 -12.66 -2.64 -10.24
CA PRO A 64 -12.41 -3.13 -8.90
C PRO A 64 -13.22 -4.40 -8.64
N GLU A 65 -12.65 -5.31 -7.85
CA GLU A 65 -13.43 -6.43 -7.32
C GLU A 65 -14.60 -5.88 -6.47
N PRO A 66 -15.78 -6.52 -6.51
CA PRO A 66 -16.88 -6.14 -5.63
C PRO A 66 -16.43 -6.10 -4.17
N ALA A 67 -16.91 -5.11 -3.42
CA ALA A 67 -16.59 -4.99 -2.00
C ALA A 67 -16.92 -6.31 -1.28
N SER A 68 -15.87 -6.96 -0.77
CA SER A 68 -16.00 -8.16 0.04
C SER A 68 -15.79 -7.79 1.51
N GLN A 69 -16.49 -8.44 2.43
CA GLN A 69 -16.19 -8.33 3.87
C GLN A 69 -14.95 -9.15 4.27
N GLN A 70 -14.12 -9.56 3.31
CA GLN A 70 -12.94 -10.38 3.53
C GLN A 70 -11.69 -9.51 3.45
N TYR A 71 -10.83 -9.64 4.44
CA TYR A 71 -9.48 -9.08 4.39
C TYR A 71 -8.61 -9.93 3.44
N LYS A 72 -7.96 -9.28 2.47
CA LYS A 72 -6.98 -9.91 1.58
C LYS A 72 -5.61 -9.25 1.81
N PRO A 73 -4.65 -9.94 2.46
CA PRO A 73 -3.30 -9.42 2.60
C PRO A 73 -2.58 -9.40 1.24
N TYR A 74 -1.51 -8.62 1.15
CA TYR A 74 -0.58 -8.60 0.00
C TYR A 74 -1.20 -8.11 -1.33
N GLN A 75 -2.14 -7.17 -1.30
CA GLN A 75 -2.58 -6.49 -2.52
C GLN A 75 -1.40 -5.70 -3.11
N ILE A 76 -1.05 -6.01 -4.36
CA ILE A 76 0.07 -5.37 -5.06
C ILE A 76 -0.48 -4.15 -5.79
N GLY A 77 0.00 -2.98 -5.39
CA GLY A 77 -0.28 -1.74 -6.10
C GLY A 77 0.39 -1.68 -7.47
N PRO A 78 0.01 -0.71 -8.31
CA PRO A 78 0.69 -0.44 -9.56
C PRO A 78 2.12 0.04 -9.32
N TYR A 79 3.03 -0.34 -10.21
CA TYR A 79 4.42 0.12 -10.20
C TYR A 79 4.61 1.26 -11.20
N ILE A 80 5.46 2.21 -10.84
CA ILE A 80 5.86 3.31 -11.73
C ILE A 80 7.30 3.08 -12.19
N TYR A 81 7.51 3.08 -13.51
CA TYR A 81 8.82 2.97 -14.14
C TYR A 81 9.20 4.25 -14.84
N ASP A 82 10.48 4.61 -14.78
CA ASP A 82 11.05 5.61 -15.67
C ASP A 82 11.23 5.08 -17.10
N GLY A 83 11.73 5.95 -17.98
CA GLY A 83 11.98 5.57 -19.38
C GLY A 83 13.01 4.43 -19.53
N ASP A 84 13.94 4.29 -18.59
CA ASP A 84 14.98 3.25 -18.65
C ASP A 84 14.54 1.95 -17.98
N GLY A 85 13.27 1.85 -17.57
CA GLY A 85 12.69 0.66 -16.96
C GLY A 85 13.09 0.44 -15.50
N ALA A 86 13.62 1.46 -14.83
CA ALA A 86 13.89 1.42 -13.40
C ALA A 86 12.60 1.68 -12.62
N CYS A 87 12.33 0.82 -11.63
CA CYS A 87 11.17 0.99 -10.75
C CYS A 87 11.44 2.09 -9.72
N LEU A 88 10.51 3.03 -9.58
CA LEU A 88 10.61 4.18 -8.68
C LEU A 88 9.82 4.01 -7.39
N THR A 89 9.00 2.98 -7.27
CA THR A 89 8.07 2.77 -6.15
C THR A 89 8.37 1.45 -5.43
N PHE A 90 8.38 1.49 -4.08
CA PHE A 90 8.30 0.33 -3.20
C PHE A 90 6.98 0.39 -2.44
#